data_AF-A0A1Q8AZF9-F1
#
_entry.id   AF-A0A1Q8AZF9-F1
#
_cell.length_a   1.000
_cell.length_b   1.000
_cell.length_c   1.000
_cell.angle_alpha   90.00
_cell.angle_beta   90.00
_cell.angle_gamma   90.00
#
_symmetry.space_group_name_H-M   'P 1'
#
loop_
_entity.id
_entity.type
_entity.pdbx_description
1 polymer ?
#
loop_
_entity_poly.entity_id
_entity_poly.type
_entity_poly.pdbx_seq_one_letter_code
_entity_poly.pdbx_strand_id
1 'polypeptide(L)' 'MAANRQQGSYLAGFILAFTALVAGLVALTNQHAGIGVVVVLAAIALFVYSLAGFYRIKRLEYIDEG' A
#
# COMPACT_ATOMS: atom_id res chain seq x y z
N MET A 1 14.23 6.60 -17.00
CA MET A 1 14.32 6.37 -15.54
C MET A 1 13.04 6.66 -14.75
N ALA A 2 11.96 7.17 -15.36
CA ALA A 2 10.71 7.47 -14.63
C ALA A 2 9.94 6.22 -14.18
N ALA A 3 9.85 5.18 -15.03
CA ALA A 3 9.14 3.94 -14.73
C ALA A 3 9.70 3.19 -13.50
N ASN A 4 11.04 3.10 -13.39
CA ASN A 4 11.69 2.43 -12.27
C ASN A 4 11.49 3.18 -10.94
N ARG A 5 11.49 4.52 -10.99
CA ARG A 5 11.20 5.38 -9.84
C ARG A 5 9.74 5.25 -9.39
N GLN A 6 8.82 5.10 -10.34
CA GLN A 6 7.40 4.94 -10.06
C GLN A 6 7.08 3.56 -9.47
N GLN A 7 7.66 2.48 -10.00
CA GLN A 7 7.59 1.14 -9.40
C GLN A 7 8.15 1.11 -7.97
N GLY A 8 9.31 1.75 -7.75
CA GLY A 8 9.90 1.86 -6.41
C GLY A 8 9.01 2.58 -5.40
N SER A 9 8.28 3.62 -5.83
CA SER A 9 7.35 4.35 -4.94
C SER A 9 6.14 3.50 -4.52
N TYR A 10 5.59 2.68 -5.40
CA TYR A 10 4.51 1.76 -5.05
C TYR A 10 5.03 0.63 -4.15
N LEU A 11 6.24 0.13 -4.38
CA LEU A 11 6.85 -0.86 -3.48
C LEU A 11 7.03 -0.30 -2.06
N ALA A 12 7.52 0.93 -1.93
CA ALA A 12 7.63 1.61 -0.64
C ALA A 12 6.27 1.80 0.02
N GLY A 13 5.25 2.19 -0.75
CA GLY A 13 3.86 2.30 -0.27
C GLY A 13 3.30 0.97 0.23
N PHE A 14 3.56 -0.13 -0.48
CA PHE A 14 3.17 -1.48 -0.08
C PHE A 14 3.82 -1.90 1.25
N ILE A 15 5.13 -1.68 1.40
CA ILE A 15 5.86 -2.02 2.63
C ILE A 15 5.32 -1.20 3.80
N LEU A 16 5.13 0.11 3.63
CA LEU A 16 4.55 0.98 4.66
C LEU A 16 3.14 0.54 5.05
N ALA A 17 2.29 0.21 4.07
CA ALA A 17 0.95 -0.30 4.31
C ALA A 17 0.97 -1.61 5.11
N PHE A 18 1.87 -2.53 4.78
CA PHE A 18 2.01 -3.79 5.52
C PHE A 18 2.42 -3.56 6.97
N THR A 19 3.45 -2.73 7.19
CA THR A 19 3.92 -2.41 8.54
C THR A 19 2.83 -1.71 9.36
N ALA A 20 2.13 -0.74 8.77
CA ALA A 20 1.02 -0.05 9.42
C ALA A 20 -0.15 -0.99 9.74
N LEU A 21 -0.46 -1.94 8.87
CA LEU A 21 -1.52 -2.94 9.10
C LEU A 21 -1.20 -3.79 10.34
N VAL A 22 0.00 -4.34 10.42
CA VAL A 22 0.44 -5.16 11.57
C VAL A 22 0.44 -4.32 12.85
N ALA A 23 0.97 -3.09 12.80
CA ALA A 23 0.97 -2.20 13.96
C ALA A 23 -0.46 -1.85 14.42
N GLY A 24 -1.37 -1.60 13.48
CA GLY A 24 -2.78 -1.35 13.77
C GLY A 24 -3.48 -2.55 14.42
N LEU A 25 -3.25 -3.75 13.89
CA LEU A 25 -3.79 -5.00 14.48
C LEU A 25 -3.27 -5.24 15.89
N VAL A 26 -1.99 -4.96 16.17
CA VAL A 26 -1.43 -5.04 17.53
C VAL A 26 -2.04 -3.96 18.43
N ALA A 27 -2.29 -2.75 17.91
CA ALA A 27 -2.94 -1.71 18.70
C ALA A 27 -4.40 -2.04 19.06
N LEU A 28 -5.08 -2.86 18.24
CA LEU A 28 -6.44 -3.37 18.54
C LEU A 28 -6.48 -4.25 19.80
N THR A 29 -5.42 -5.01 20.06
CA THR A 29 -5.37 -5.92 21.22
C THR A 29 -4.91 -5.24 22.50
N ASN A 30 -4.63 -3.94 22.46
CA ASN A 30 -4.14 -3.14 23.59
C ASN A 30 -5.18 -2.10 24.04
N GLN A 31 -4.81 -1.24 24.99
CA GLN A 31 -5.66 -0.14 25.50
C GLN A 31 -6.01 0.94 24.46
N HIS A 32 -5.53 0.82 23.23
CA HIS A 32 -5.68 1.80 22.15
C HIS A 32 -6.50 1.27 20.98
N ALA A 33 -7.54 0.48 21.25
CA ALA A 33 -8.39 -0.14 20.24
C ALA A 33 -8.94 0.88 19.21
N GLY A 34 -9.37 2.07 19.66
CA GLY A 34 -9.85 3.12 18.76
C GLY A 34 -8.80 3.59 17.74
N ILE A 35 -7.55 3.77 18.17
CA ILE A 35 -6.44 4.16 17.29
C ILE A 35 -6.09 2.99 16.36
N GLY A 36 -6.09 1.76 16.88
CA GLY A 36 -5.86 0.55 16.10
C GLY A 36 -6.81 0.41 14.90
N VAL A 37 -8.11 0.67 15.11
CA VAL A 37 -9.11 0.63 14.01
C VAL A 37 -8.75 1.63 12.91
N VAL A 38 -8.44 2.87 13.28
CA VAL A 38 -8.10 3.93 12.31
C VAL A 38 -6.86 3.57 11.51
N VAL A 39 -5.82 3.06 12.19
CA VAL A 39 -4.56 2.66 11.54
C VAL A 39 -4.77 1.48 10.60
N VAL A 40 -5.57 0.48 10.98
CA VAL A 40 -5.92 -0.66 10.11
C VAL A 40 -6.65 -0.19 8.86
N LEU A 41 -7.66 0.69 9.00
CA LEU A 41 -8.40 1.23 7.86
C LEU A 41 -7.50 2.04 6.92
N ALA A 42 -6.62 2.89 7.48
CA ALA A 42 -5.65 3.65 6.70
C ALA A 42 -4.66 2.74 5.95
N ALA A 43 -4.17 1.68 6.61
CA ALA A 43 -3.27 0.71 6.00
C ALA A 43 -3.94 -0.07 4.85
N ILE A 44 -5.20 -0.48 5.01
CA ILE A 44 -5.97 -1.13 3.94
C ILE A 44 -6.14 -0.18 2.75
N ALA A 45 -6.49 1.09 2.98
CA ALA A 45 -6.62 2.07 1.92
C ALA A 45 -5.29 2.27 1.16
N LEU A 46 -4.17 2.33 1.89
CA LEU A 46 -2.84 2.45 1.30
C LEU A 46 -2.44 1.21 0.49
N PHE A 47 -2.83 0.02 0.94
CA PHE A 47 -2.66 -1.23 0.18
C PHE A 47 -3.41 -1.20 -1.15
N VAL A 48 -4.68 -0.82 -1.13
CA VAL A 48 -5.50 -0.74 -2.35
C VAL A 48 -4.90 0.29 -3.31
N TYR A 49 -4.46 1.45 -2.81
CA TYR A 49 -3.79 2.46 -3.62
C TYR A 49 -2.51 1.93 -4.28
N SER A 50 -1.65 1.30 -3.48
CA SER A 50 -0.40 0.72 -3.97
C SER A 50 -0.65 -0.36 -5.03
N LEU A 51 -1.61 -1.24 -4.78
CA LEU A 51 -1.96 -2.34 -5.67
C LEU A 51 -2.54 -1.81 -7.00
N ALA A 52 -3.44 -0.83 -6.94
CA ALA A 52 -3.97 -0.16 -8.12
C ALA A 52 -2.87 0.51 -8.94
N GLY A 53 -1.87 1.11 -8.28
CA GLY A 53 -0.67 1.65 -8.91
C GLY A 53 0.12 0.60 -9.70
N PHE A 54 0.39 -0.55 -9.08
CA PHE A 54 1.06 -1.68 -9.75
C PHE A 54 0.27 -2.20 -10.95
N TYR A 55 -1.05 -2.38 -10.83
CA TYR A 55 -1.89 -2.80 -11.96
C TYR A 55 -1.89 -1.79 -13.11
N ARG A 56 -1.89 -0.49 -12.82
CA ARG A 56 -1.83 0.56 -13.85
C ARG A 56 -0.50 0.54 -14.59
N ILE A 57 0.63 0.33 -13.91
CA ILE A 57 1.94 0.18 -14.57
C ILE A 57 1.94 -1.02 -15.51
N LYS A 58 1.50 -2.21 -15.04
CA LYS A 58 1.44 -3.41 -15.87
C LYS A 58 0.59 -3.23 -17.13
N ARG A 59 -0.51 -2.46 -17.03
CA ARG A 59 -1.36 -2.18 -18.19
C ARG A 59 -0.67 -1.29 -19.23
N LEU A 60 0.16 -0.33 -18.81
CA LEU A 60 0.89 0.56 -19.72
C LEU A 60 1.97 -0.20 -20.49
N GLU A 61 2.70 -1.11 -19.82
CA GLU A 61 3.72 -1.96 -20.46
C GLU A 61 3.13 -2.81 -21.61
N TYR A 62 1.91 -3.32 -21.47
CA TYR A 62 1.24 -4.09 -22.52
C TYR A 62 0.74 -3.24 -23.71
N ILE A 63 0.51 -1.93 -23.52
CA ILE A 63 0.02 -1.05 -24.59
C ILE A 63 1.18 -0.50 -25.44
N ASP A 64 2.39 -0.36 -24.87
CA ASP A 64 3.58 0.08 -25.61
C ASP A 64 4.20 -1.04 -26.49
N GLU A 65 3.89 -2.31 -26.24
CA GLU A 65 4.43 -3.48 -26.98
C GLU A 65 3.52 -4.00 -28.11
N GLY A 66 2.36 -3.38 -28.37
CA GLY A 66 1.40 -3.79 -29.40
C GLY A 66 1.24 -2.78 -30.53
#